data_AF-A0A419E303-F1
#
_entry.id   AF-A0A419E303-F1
#
_cell.length_a   1.000
_cell.length_b   1.000
_cell.length_c   1.000
_cell.angle_alpha   90.00
_cell.angle_beta   90.00
_cell.angle_gamma   90.00
#
_symmetry.space_group_name_H-M   'P 1'
#
loop_
_entity.id
_entity.type
_entity.pdbx_description
1 polymer ?
#
loop_
_entity_poly.entity_id
_entity_poly.type
_entity_poly.pdbx_seq_one_letter_code
_entity_poly.pdbx_strand_id
1 'polypeptide(L)' 'MQAHPCPKCNQPMDEGAISVSDQIGYLSKKQTGMLRTVTQIRQARACLNCGYVEMYIDPKELKQRIS' A
#
# COMPACT_ATOMS: atom_id res chain seq x y z
N MET A 1 -10.32 15.50 11.41
CA MET A 1 -9.44 14.60 10.64
C MET A 1 -8.57 13.87 11.65
N GLN A 2 -8.60 12.53 11.68
CA GLN A 2 -7.71 11.79 12.59
C GLN A 2 -6.27 11.95 12.07
N ALA A 3 -5.36 12.37 12.95
CA ALA A 3 -3.96 12.47 12.59
C ALA A 3 -3.42 11.06 12.33
N HIS A 4 -2.79 10.85 11.18
CA HIS A 4 -2.08 9.61 10.85
C HIS A 4 -0.58 9.85 11.01
N PRO A 5 -0.02 9.63 12.21
CA PRO A 5 1.40 9.83 12.44
C PRO A 5 2.21 8.73 11.76
N CYS A 6 3.41 9.10 11.33
CA CYS A 6 4.37 8.17 10.75
C CYS A 6 4.77 7.09 11.78
N PRO A 7 4.69 5.79 11.44
CA PRO A 7 5.04 4.73 12.38
C PRO A 7 6.55 4.67 12.70
N LYS A 8 7.40 5.37 11.93
CA LYS A 8 8.85 5.42 12.17
C LYS A 8 9.31 6.57 13.07
N CYS A 9 8.69 7.74 12.96
CA CYS A 9 9.16 8.95 13.66
C CYS A 9 8.05 9.78 14.32
N ASN A 10 6.80 9.29 14.27
CA ASN A 10 5.62 9.91 14.86
C ASN A 10 5.25 11.30 14.33
N GLN A 11 5.89 11.76 13.24
CA GLN A 11 5.58 13.03 12.57
C GLN A 11 4.39 12.90 11.61
N PRO A 12 3.72 14.01 11.24
CA PRO A 12 2.62 14.00 10.28
C PRO A 12 3.01 13.36 8.94
N MET A 13 2.03 12.74 8.29
CA MET A 13 2.15 12.21 6.95
C MET A 13 1.24 12.98 5.99
N ASP A 14 1.72 13.16 4.77
CA ASP A 14 0.97 13.73 3.66
C ASP A 14 0.23 12.62 2.88
N GLU A 15 -0.98 12.91 2.42
CA GLU A 15 -1.79 11.96 1.65
C GLU A 15 -1.60 12.15 0.14
N GLY A 16 -1.42 11.06 -0.59
CA GLY A 16 -1.25 11.10 -2.03
C GLY A 16 -1.52 9.78 -2.73
N ALA A 17 -1.05 9.69 -3.97
CA ALA A 17 -1.14 8.49 -4.79
C ALA A 17 0.23 8.14 -5.38
N ILE A 18 0.42 6.87 -5.74
CA ILE A 18 1.62 6.47 -6.47
C ILE A 18 1.43 6.82 -7.95
N SER A 19 2.37 7.59 -8.50
CA SER A 19 2.43 7.89 -9.93
C SER A 19 3.51 7.05 -10.58
N VAL A 20 3.10 6.04 -11.33
CA VAL A 20 3.96 5.10 -12.06
C VAL A 20 3.37 4.84 -13.45
N SER A 21 4.22 4.57 -14.44
CA SER A 21 3.76 4.24 -15.80
C SER A 21 3.19 2.82 -15.90
N ASP A 22 3.63 1.92 -15.02
CA ASP A 22 3.18 0.53 -14.93
C ASP A 22 2.42 0.25 -13.64
N GLN A 23 1.75 -0.90 -13.56
CA GLN A 23 1.03 -1.31 -12.36
C GLN A 23 1.99 -1.65 -11.21
N ILE A 24 1.90 -0.90 -10.12
CA ILE A 24 2.52 -1.26 -8.84
C ILE A 24 1.52 -2.02 -7.96
N GLY A 25 1.97 -3.09 -7.32
CA GLY A 25 1.10 -3.83 -6.42
C GLY A 25 1.79 -4.90 -5.59
N TYR A 26 0.98 -5.55 -4.77
CA TYR A 26 1.40 -6.56 -3.82
C TYR A 26 1.07 -7.98 -4.32
N LEU A 27 2.06 -8.87 -4.22
CA LEU A 27 1.91 -10.31 -4.44
C LEU A 27 2.07 -11.03 -3.10
N SER A 28 1.01 -11.72 -2.66
CA SER A 28 1.04 -12.47 -1.42
C SER A 28 1.71 -13.82 -1.61
N LYS A 29 2.51 -14.25 -0.64
CA LYS A 29 3.03 -15.63 -0.61
C LYS A 29 1.94 -16.67 -0.34
N LYS A 30 0.75 -16.23 0.10
CA LYS A 30 -0.41 -17.10 0.38
C LYS A 30 -1.31 -17.32 -0.84
N GLN A 31 -0.95 -16.79 -2.01
CA GLN A 31 -1.69 -17.09 -3.24
C GLN A 31 -1.36 -18.52 -3.66
N THR A 32 -2.32 -19.43 -3.60
CA THR A 32 -2.14 -20.81 -4.04
C THR A 32 -2.76 -20.97 -5.43
N GLY A 33 -1.93 -21.21 -6.45
CA GLY A 33 -2.38 -21.32 -7.84
C GLY A 33 -1.24 -21.03 -8.83
N MET A 34 -1.41 -21.47 -10.07
CA MET A 34 -0.42 -21.27 -11.15
C MET A 34 -0.33 -19.80 -11.59
N LEU A 35 -1.44 -19.06 -11.45
CA LEU A 35 -1.52 -17.63 -11.77
C LEU A 35 -1.56 -16.81 -10.48
N ARG A 36 -0.55 -15.95 -10.28
CA ARG A 36 -0.52 -14.98 -9.20
C ARG A 36 -1.03 -13.63 -9.71
N THR A 37 -2.07 -13.12 -9.08
CA THR A 37 -2.67 -11.84 -9.47
C THR A 37 -2.22 -10.73 -8.53
N VAL A 38 -1.69 -9.64 -9.10
CA VAL A 38 -1.20 -8.46 -8.37
C VAL A 38 -2.34 -7.68 -7.73
N THR A 39 -2.20 -7.31 -6.46
CA THR A 39 -3.12 -6.37 -5.77
C THR A 39 -2.65 -4.94 -5.87
N GLN A 40 -3.43 -4.13 -6.58
CA GLN A 40 -3.06 -2.76 -6.92
C GLN A 40 -3.00 -1.89 -5.66
N ILE A 41 -1.93 -1.10 -5.59
CA ILE A 41 -1.79 -0.05 -4.57
C ILE A 41 -2.38 1.23 -5.18
N ARG A 42 -3.41 1.78 -4.54
CA ARG A 42 -4.14 2.95 -5.07
C ARG A 42 -3.89 4.23 -4.28
N GLN A 43 -3.49 4.09 -3.02
CA GLN A 43 -3.30 5.21 -2.11
C GLN A 43 -1.96 5.04 -1.39
N ALA A 44 -1.32 6.16 -1.11
CA ALA A 44 -0.09 6.18 -0.33
C ALA A 44 -0.08 7.39 0.59
N ARG A 45 0.71 7.29 1.65
CA ARG A 45 1.05 8.40 2.51
C ARG A 45 2.55 8.53 2.61
N ALA A 46 3.07 9.76 2.57
CA ALA A 46 4.49 10.02 2.68
C ALA A 46 4.79 10.84 3.94
N CYS A 47 5.72 10.38 4.76
CA CYS A 47 6.23 11.15 5.88
C CYS A 47 7.20 12.22 5.37
N LEU A 48 6.83 13.49 5.58
CA LEU A 48 7.63 14.63 5.16
C LEU A 48 8.95 14.79 5.96
N ASN A 49 9.07 14.12 7.11
CA ASN A 49 10.25 14.21 7.98
C ASN A 49 11.31 13.13 7.71
N CYS A 50 10.90 11.87 7.57
CA CYS A 50 11.84 10.74 7.48
C CYS A 50 11.78 9.97 6.14
N GLY A 51 10.93 10.40 5.21
CA GLY A 51 10.78 9.76 3.90
C GLY A 51 10.10 8.40 3.92
N TYR A 52 9.57 7.95 5.06
CA TYR A 52 8.77 6.73 5.13
C TYR A 52 7.50 6.86 4.28
N VAL A 53 7.24 5.88 3.42
CA VAL A 53 6.03 5.79 2.62
C VAL A 53 5.19 4.60 3.10
N GLU A 54 3.93 4.86 3.42
CA GLU A 54 2.92 3.83 3.68
C GLU A 54 2.04 3.67 2.44
N MET A 55 1.75 2.42 2.06
CA MET A 55 1.02 2.08 0.85
C MET A 55 -0.20 1.25 1.20
N TYR A 56 -1.34 1.58 0.58
CA TYR A 56 -2.62 0.93 0.86
C TYR A 56 -3.14 0.17 -0.36
N ILE A 57 -3.59 -1.05 -0.09
CA ILE A 57 -4.29 -1.93 -1.03
C ILE A 57 -5.72 -2.16 -0.53
N ASP A 58 -6.64 -2.50 -1.44
CA ASP A 58 -7.99 -2.88 -1.03
C ASP A 58 -7.96 -4.25 -0.33
N PRO A 59 -8.34 -4.35 0.96
CA PRO A 59 -8.32 -5.61 1.69
C PRO A 59 -9.35 -6.63 1.16
N LYS A 60 -10.44 -6.20 0.51
CA LYS A 60 -11.40 -7.11 -0.14
C LYS A 60 -10.77 -7.75 -1.37
N GLU A 61 -10.11 -6.94 -2.21
CA GLU A 61 -9.39 -7.40 -3.40
C GLU A 61 -8.25 -8.36 -3.02
N LEU A 62 -7.49 -8.05 -1.96
CA LEU A 62 -6.46 -8.94 -1.45
C LEU A 62 -7.04 -10.27 -0.98
N LYS A 63 -8.12 -10.25 -0.19
CA LYS A 63 -8.76 -11.44 0.39
C LYS A 63 -9.28 -12.40 -0.68
N GLN A 64 -9.78 -11.88 -1.80
CA GLN A 64 -10.23 -12.70 -2.93
C GLN A 64 -9.10 -13.45 -3.63
N ARG A 65 -7.85 -13.01 -3.42
CA ARG A 65 -6.67 -13.54 -4.12
C ARG A 65 -5.78 -14.42 -3.27
N ILE A 66 -5.99 -14.43 -1.96
CA ILE A 66 -5.33 -15.33 -1.03
C ILE A 66 -6.28 -16.49 -0.72
N SER A 67 -5.72 -17.68 -0.61
CA SER A 67 -6.46 -18.92 -0.35
C SER A 67 -6.24 -19.38 1.08
#